data_AF-A0A818J1R5-F1
#
_entry.id   AF-A0A818J1R5-F1
#
_cell.length_a   1.000
_cell.length_b   1.000
_cell.length_c   1.000
_cell.angle_alpha   90.00
_cell.angle_beta   90.00
_cell.angle_gamma   90.00
#
_symmetry.space_group_name_H-M   'P 1'
#
loop_
_entity.id
_entity.type
_entity.pdbx_description
1 polymer ?
#
loop_
_entity_poly.entity_id
_entity_poly.type
_entity_poly.pdbx_seq_one_letter_code
_entity_poly.pdbx_strand_id
1 'polypeptide(L)'
;MAMALMHAVRSIQRRNVGPSYTNIAIMGTHVTLVVSDIYNITDLHQYVLRRLRIFANYTKVNGEFEEYNSPSYTVVALEELERLKMHAVVTEAQQLASRSYRTMQGDGHVRFLKRSLRNELDSRLPLPVPNDLKPSFASNITIPHTVTNTYTKDVSSTRPGLVGTTYLDVSWTVGSINWSEMWNQRRPLVAYWSTKGKTSYFQLRFLHDGNDFSDAQFFSVQKQDRVLAGLVLATDDHDKHINLDKIKNATIVASDCRLRFGIGGSDAANATITIPIVTNPIKLKFDNMSLQFALPNILFDNNSTQYFNVQGNKDQVYIDYILFNGAKQTIKLDTLKTVIVIVTVQFSNGENLWSQSMTTLQGNFMQTKWQDLCLATQTKPSTMAQLRKIVNYSCQ
;
A
#
# COMPACT_ATOMS: atom_id res chain seq x y z
N MET A 1 37.43 -8.69 -10.08
CA MET A 1 36.56 -7.50 -9.88
C MET A 1 35.62 -7.25 -11.06
N ALA A 2 36.13 -7.07 -12.29
CA ALA A 2 35.31 -6.81 -13.50
C ALA A 2 34.19 -7.84 -13.74
N MET A 3 34.48 -9.15 -13.62
CA MET A 3 33.48 -10.20 -13.75
C MET A 3 32.34 -10.11 -12.72
N ALA A 4 32.65 -9.73 -11.47
CA ALA A 4 31.64 -9.56 -10.43
C ALA A 4 30.71 -8.37 -10.74
N LEU A 5 31.28 -7.25 -11.21
CA LEU A 5 30.51 -6.08 -11.66
C LEU A 5 29.62 -6.43 -12.86
N MET A 6 30.15 -7.19 -13.83
CA MET A 6 29.37 -7.68 -14.97
C MET A 6 28.18 -8.54 -14.52
N HIS A 7 28.40 -9.50 -13.63
CA HIS A 7 27.31 -10.33 -13.08
C HIS A 7 26.28 -9.50 -12.33
N ALA A 8 26.70 -8.48 -11.58
CA ALA A 8 25.80 -7.57 -10.87
C ALA A 8 24.89 -6.81 -11.84
N VAL A 9 25.45 -6.15 -12.86
CA VAL A 9 24.64 -5.37 -13.82
C VAL A 9 23.76 -6.23 -14.72
N ARG A 10 24.21 -7.44 -15.06
CA ARG A 10 23.39 -8.41 -15.78
C ARG A 10 22.25 -8.94 -14.91
N SER A 11 22.46 -9.07 -13.60
CA SER A 11 21.39 -9.42 -12.66
C SER A 11 20.37 -8.28 -12.53
N ILE A 12 20.83 -7.03 -12.48
CA ILE A 12 19.95 -5.85 -12.53
C ILE A 12 19.13 -5.85 -13.82
N GLN A 13 19.78 -6.06 -14.97
CA GLN A 13 19.13 -6.14 -16.28
C GLN A 13 18.08 -7.26 -16.34
N ARG A 14 18.38 -8.43 -15.77
CA ARG A 14 17.46 -9.56 -15.73
C ARG A 14 16.24 -9.29 -14.85
N ARG A 15 16.44 -8.68 -13.67
CA ARG A 15 15.34 -8.34 -12.75
C ARG A 15 14.47 -7.21 -13.30
N ASN A 16 15.09 -6.24 -13.99
CA ASN A 16 14.45 -5.13 -14.68
C ASN A 16 13.31 -4.44 -13.90
N VAL A 17 13.58 -4.09 -12.64
CA VAL A 17 12.60 -3.50 -11.72
C VAL A 17 11.93 -2.26 -12.34
N GLY A 18 10.60 -2.20 -12.28
CA GLY A 18 9.81 -1.10 -12.83
C GLY A 18 10.00 0.22 -12.07
N PRO A 19 9.61 1.36 -12.67
CA PRO A 19 9.84 2.68 -12.08
C PRO A 19 8.99 2.96 -10.83
N SER A 20 7.97 2.15 -10.53
CA SER A 20 7.18 2.22 -9.30
C SER A 20 7.95 1.81 -8.05
N TYR A 21 8.99 0.99 -8.17
CA TYR A 21 9.93 0.72 -7.08
C TYR A 21 11.15 1.64 -7.22
N THR A 22 10.90 2.92 -6.98
CA THR A 22 11.72 4.04 -7.41
C THR A 22 13.19 3.89 -7.03
N ASN A 23 13.49 3.69 -5.76
CA ASN A 23 14.86 3.67 -5.23
C ASN A 23 15.69 2.57 -5.91
N ILE A 24 15.18 1.34 -5.98
CA ILE A 24 15.84 0.22 -6.64
C ILE A 24 15.93 0.44 -8.15
N ALA A 25 14.91 1.05 -8.74
CA ALA A 25 14.92 1.35 -10.16
C ALA A 25 16.06 2.31 -10.54
N ILE A 26 16.23 3.38 -9.77
CA ILE A 26 17.24 4.41 -10.04
C ILE A 26 18.66 3.96 -9.65
N MET A 27 18.83 3.33 -8.48
CA MET A 27 20.12 2.77 -8.04
C MET A 27 20.64 1.74 -9.03
N GLY A 28 19.79 0.80 -9.46
CA GLY A 28 20.19 -0.21 -10.44
C GLY A 28 20.57 0.42 -11.78
N THR A 29 19.89 1.49 -12.18
CA THR A 29 20.22 2.24 -13.40
C THR A 29 21.57 2.94 -13.28
N HIS A 30 21.86 3.56 -12.14
CA HIS A 30 23.14 4.21 -11.86
C HIS A 30 24.32 3.23 -11.88
N VAL A 31 24.22 2.13 -11.13
CA VAL A 31 25.28 1.11 -11.12
C VAL A 31 25.52 0.56 -12.53
N THR A 32 24.44 0.32 -13.30
CA THR A 32 24.57 -0.18 -14.67
C THR A 32 25.23 0.84 -15.59
N LEU A 33 24.91 2.14 -15.45
CA LEU A 33 25.54 3.22 -16.22
C LEU A 33 27.05 3.25 -16.02
N VAL A 34 27.50 3.33 -14.75
CA VAL A 34 28.91 3.43 -14.39
C VAL A 34 29.71 2.25 -14.93
N VAL A 35 29.20 1.03 -14.75
CA VAL A 35 29.86 -0.18 -15.26
C VAL A 35 29.85 -0.21 -16.78
N SER A 36 28.75 0.18 -17.44
CA SER A 36 28.70 0.22 -18.91
C SER A 36 29.67 1.25 -19.50
N ASP A 37 29.88 2.39 -18.83
CA ASP A 37 30.85 3.41 -19.24
C ASP A 37 32.28 2.92 -19.06
N ILE A 38 32.63 2.41 -17.86
CA ILE A 38 33.99 1.94 -17.53
C ILE A 38 34.46 0.85 -18.51
N TYR A 39 33.57 -0.06 -18.90
CA TYR A 39 33.89 -1.21 -19.73
C TYR A 39 33.40 -1.08 -21.18
N ASN A 40 32.88 0.09 -21.57
CA ASN A 40 32.38 0.40 -22.92
C ASN A 40 31.38 -0.65 -23.48
N ILE A 41 30.34 -0.98 -22.69
CA ILE A 41 29.38 -2.04 -22.99
C ILE A 41 28.11 -1.45 -23.63
N THR A 42 28.05 -1.45 -24.96
CA THR A 42 27.01 -0.77 -25.74
C THR A 42 25.59 -1.22 -25.42
N ASP A 43 25.34 -2.52 -25.23
CA ASP A 43 23.98 -3.00 -24.98
C ASP A 43 23.44 -2.60 -23.60
N LEU A 44 24.34 -2.50 -22.61
CA LEU A 44 24.01 -1.98 -21.28
C LEU A 44 23.78 -0.46 -21.29
N HIS A 45 24.52 0.30 -22.12
CA HIS A 45 24.21 1.72 -22.34
C HIS A 45 22.79 1.91 -22.88
N GLN A 46 22.41 1.13 -23.90
CA GLN A 46 21.05 1.20 -24.47
C GLN A 46 19.98 0.81 -23.46
N TYR A 47 20.26 -0.20 -22.63
CA TYR A 47 19.40 -0.59 -21.52
C TYR A 47 19.21 0.56 -20.51
N VAL A 48 20.30 1.23 -20.11
CA VAL A 48 20.27 2.36 -19.17
C VAL A 48 19.47 3.52 -19.73
N LEU A 49 19.74 3.95 -20.97
CA LEU A 49 19.02 5.07 -21.58
C LEU A 49 17.52 4.78 -21.69
N ARG A 50 17.15 3.56 -22.09
CA ARG A 50 15.75 3.13 -22.12
C ARG A 50 15.11 3.23 -20.73
N ARG A 51 15.80 2.78 -19.68
CA ARG A 51 15.28 2.86 -18.31
C ARG A 51 15.16 4.28 -17.81
N LEU A 52 16.15 5.14 -18.05
CA LEU A 52 16.09 6.56 -17.69
C LEU A 52 14.94 7.27 -18.40
N ARG A 53 14.69 6.97 -19.68
CA ARG A 53 13.53 7.54 -20.42
C ARG A 53 12.20 7.12 -19.79
N ILE A 54 12.05 5.81 -19.50
CA ILE A 54 10.85 5.28 -18.85
C ILE A 54 10.67 5.92 -17.47
N PHE A 55 11.72 5.97 -16.66
CA PHE A 55 11.70 6.55 -15.33
C PHE A 55 11.36 8.04 -15.37
N ALA A 56 12.03 8.84 -16.20
CA ALA A 56 11.74 10.27 -16.35
C ALA A 56 10.33 10.56 -16.87
N ASN A 57 9.80 9.69 -17.74
CA ASN A 57 8.41 9.80 -18.18
C ASN A 57 7.45 9.47 -17.04
N TYR A 58 7.68 8.37 -16.34
CA TYR A 58 6.88 7.90 -15.22
C TYR A 58 6.80 8.94 -14.09
N THR A 59 7.93 9.51 -13.66
CA THR A 59 7.95 10.53 -12.62
C THR A 59 7.27 11.82 -13.08
N LYS A 60 7.43 12.20 -14.36
CA LYS A 60 6.72 13.37 -14.92
C LYS A 60 5.21 13.17 -14.91
N VAL A 61 4.74 11.99 -15.30
CA VAL A 61 3.33 11.61 -15.33
C VAL A 61 2.75 11.66 -13.91
N ASN A 62 3.44 11.07 -12.95
CA ASN A 62 2.97 11.01 -11.56
C ASN A 62 3.03 12.37 -10.85
N GLY A 63 3.99 13.22 -11.24
CA GLY A 63 4.31 14.49 -10.58
C GLY A 63 5.10 14.32 -9.27
N GLU A 64 5.32 13.07 -8.84
CA GLU A 64 6.04 12.68 -7.61
C GLU A 64 6.46 11.19 -7.71
N PHE A 65 6.87 10.58 -6.60
CA PHE A 65 7.34 9.20 -6.48
C PHE A 65 6.37 8.31 -5.72
N GLU A 66 6.32 7.02 -6.06
CA GLU A 66 5.57 6.00 -5.33
C GLU A 66 6.27 5.52 -4.04
N GLU A 67 7.14 6.33 -3.43
CA GLU A 67 7.86 6.03 -2.16
C GLU A 67 7.13 6.61 -0.93
N TYR A 68 5.82 6.87 -1.02
CA TYR A 68 5.01 7.44 0.07
C TYR A 68 5.05 6.61 1.36
N ASN A 69 5.40 5.32 1.25
CA ASN A 69 5.52 4.39 2.37
C ASN A 69 6.94 4.30 2.97
N SER A 70 7.90 5.11 2.51
CA SER A 70 9.28 5.09 3.02
C SER A 70 9.99 6.44 2.84
N PRO A 71 9.77 7.42 3.75
CA PRO A 71 10.25 8.79 3.60
C PRO A 71 11.79 8.92 3.49
N SER A 72 12.55 7.98 4.04
CA SER A 72 14.01 7.98 3.90
C SER A 72 14.49 7.67 2.47
N TYR A 73 13.73 6.90 1.68
CA TYR A 73 14.14 6.55 0.33
C TYR A 73 14.03 7.71 -0.66
N THR A 74 13.24 8.74 -0.35
CA THR A 74 13.23 9.97 -1.13
C THR A 74 14.62 10.63 -1.15
N VAL A 75 15.29 10.69 0.01
CA VAL A 75 16.65 11.26 0.12
C VAL A 75 17.64 10.38 -0.65
N VAL A 76 17.57 9.06 -0.49
CA VAL A 76 18.41 8.12 -1.23
C VAL A 76 18.22 8.29 -2.75
N ALA A 77 16.98 8.40 -3.23
CA ALA A 77 16.71 8.61 -4.64
C ALA A 77 17.27 9.95 -5.15
N LEU A 78 17.16 11.03 -4.34
CA LEU A 78 17.73 12.37 -4.64
C LEU A 78 19.24 12.29 -4.81
N GLU A 79 19.94 11.68 -3.86
CA GLU A 79 21.38 11.50 -3.91
C GLU A 79 21.81 10.66 -5.12
N GLU A 80 21.07 9.61 -5.44
CA GLU A 80 21.38 8.74 -6.59
C GLU A 80 21.16 9.45 -7.93
N LEU A 81 20.13 10.29 -8.04
CA LEU A 81 19.93 11.13 -9.22
C LEU A 81 21.01 12.21 -9.36
N GLU A 82 21.50 12.75 -8.25
CA GLU A 82 22.62 13.67 -8.26
C GLU A 82 23.92 12.98 -8.71
N ARG A 83 24.23 11.80 -8.17
CA ARG A 83 25.37 10.98 -8.61
C ARG A 83 25.27 10.61 -10.09
N LEU A 84 24.09 10.23 -10.56
CA LEU A 84 23.84 9.98 -11.99
C LEU A 84 24.19 11.19 -12.85
N LYS A 85 23.80 12.40 -12.44
CA LYS A 85 24.15 13.62 -13.17
C LYS A 85 25.65 13.86 -13.20
N MET A 86 26.35 13.58 -12.10
CA MET A 86 27.80 13.78 -11.99
C MET A 86 28.61 12.73 -12.76
N HIS A 87 28.17 11.47 -12.75
CA HIS A 87 28.91 10.36 -13.36
C HIS A 87 28.55 10.09 -14.81
N ALA A 88 27.36 10.48 -15.27
CA ALA A 88 26.95 10.27 -16.65
C ALA A 88 27.87 11.04 -17.60
N VAL A 89 28.54 10.33 -18.50
CA VAL A 89 29.31 10.94 -19.59
C VAL A 89 28.40 11.28 -20.78
N VAL A 90 27.28 10.57 -20.92
CA VAL A 90 26.29 10.77 -21.98
C VAL A 90 25.34 11.91 -21.63
N THR A 91 25.30 12.94 -22.47
CA THR A 91 24.46 14.16 -22.30
C THR A 91 22.99 13.83 -22.07
N GLU A 92 22.43 12.85 -22.79
CA GLU A 92 21.03 12.46 -22.62
C GLU A 92 20.75 11.91 -21.21
N ALA A 93 21.64 11.07 -20.68
CA ALA A 93 21.49 10.53 -19.32
C ALA A 93 21.54 11.64 -18.27
N GLN A 94 22.44 12.62 -18.43
CA GLN A 94 22.51 13.81 -17.57
C GLN A 94 21.20 14.63 -17.62
N GLN A 95 20.64 14.83 -18.81
CA GLN A 95 19.40 15.58 -19.00
C GLN A 95 18.20 14.88 -18.37
N LEU A 96 18.08 13.56 -18.56
CA LEU A 96 17.02 12.73 -17.98
C LEU A 96 17.11 12.71 -16.46
N ALA A 97 18.31 12.51 -15.90
CA ALA A 97 18.54 12.54 -14.46
C ALA A 97 18.24 13.93 -13.88
N SER A 98 18.68 15.01 -14.53
CA SER A 98 18.38 16.40 -14.11
C SER A 98 16.89 16.71 -14.14
N ARG A 99 16.16 16.19 -15.13
CA ARG A 99 14.71 16.31 -15.20
C ARG A 99 14.04 15.55 -14.07
N SER A 100 14.36 14.27 -13.88
CA SER A 100 13.80 13.46 -12.79
C SER A 100 14.08 14.10 -11.43
N TYR A 101 15.31 14.57 -11.19
CA TYR A 101 15.70 15.33 -10.00
C TYR A 101 14.78 16.53 -9.74
N ARG A 102 14.55 17.37 -10.76
CA ARG A 102 13.61 18.51 -10.65
C ARG A 102 12.18 18.09 -10.37
N THR A 103 11.72 16.99 -10.98
CA THR A 103 10.40 16.43 -10.68
C THR A 103 10.29 15.96 -9.22
N MET A 104 11.37 15.40 -8.64
CA MET A 104 11.42 15.00 -7.22
C MET A 104 11.34 16.18 -6.28
N GLN A 105 11.98 17.27 -6.69
CA GLN A 105 11.88 18.55 -6.03
C GLN A 105 10.56 19.26 -6.36
N GLY A 106 9.46 18.54 -6.63
CA GLY A 106 8.18 19.11 -7.05
C GLY A 106 7.74 20.30 -6.21
N ASP A 107 6.83 21.14 -6.71
CA ASP A 107 6.51 22.43 -6.10
C ASP A 107 6.19 22.36 -4.59
N GLY A 108 5.59 21.26 -4.13
CA GLY A 108 5.37 20.98 -2.71
C GLY A 108 6.67 20.78 -1.91
N HIS A 109 7.59 19.97 -2.43
CA HIS A 109 8.90 19.70 -1.81
C HIS A 109 9.81 20.94 -1.86
N VAL A 110 9.89 21.66 -2.98
CA VAL A 110 10.61 22.94 -3.04
C VAL A 110 9.99 23.97 -2.12
N ARG A 111 8.66 24.03 -2.02
CA ARG A 111 7.99 24.92 -1.06
C ARG A 111 8.29 24.51 0.38
N PHE A 112 8.34 23.21 0.68
CA PHE A 112 8.74 22.70 1.98
C PHE A 112 10.20 23.09 2.31
N LEU A 113 11.14 22.85 1.39
CA LEU A 113 12.55 23.19 1.56
C LEU A 113 12.73 24.70 1.73
N LYS A 114 12.11 25.53 0.87
CA LYS A 114 12.12 27.00 1.00
C LYS A 114 11.53 27.45 2.34
N ARG A 115 10.42 26.86 2.80
CA ARG A 115 9.82 27.18 4.11
C ARG A 115 10.74 26.79 5.26
N SER A 116 11.42 25.65 5.16
CA SER A 116 12.37 25.15 6.16
C SER A 116 13.63 26.03 6.21
N LEU A 117 14.16 26.39 5.05
CA LEU A 117 15.40 27.15 4.89
C LEU A 117 15.21 28.67 4.79
N ARG A 118 14.02 29.20 5.13
CA ARG A 118 13.70 30.65 5.07
C ARG A 118 14.03 31.28 3.70
N ASN A 119 13.73 30.57 2.62
CA ASN A 119 13.98 30.88 1.21
C ASN A 119 15.43 30.74 0.71
N GLU A 120 16.36 30.22 1.51
CA GLU A 120 17.67 29.77 1.01
C GLU A 120 17.54 28.35 0.45
N LEU A 121 18.23 28.03 -0.65
CA LEU A 121 18.17 26.70 -1.29
C LEU A 121 19.57 26.08 -1.25
N ASP A 122 20.00 25.67 -0.05
CA ASP A 122 21.16 24.81 0.15
C ASP A 122 20.72 23.60 1.00
N SER A 123 20.64 22.44 0.36
CA SER A 123 20.20 21.18 0.98
C SER A 123 21.16 20.64 2.04
N ARG A 124 22.35 21.24 2.18
CA ARG A 124 23.34 20.89 3.21
C ARG A 124 23.11 21.66 4.53
N LEU A 125 22.28 22.70 4.50
CA LEU A 125 21.91 23.43 5.70
C LEU A 125 20.95 22.57 6.55
N PRO A 126 21.00 22.68 7.90
CA PRO A 126 20.01 22.02 8.74
C PRO A 126 18.61 22.45 8.31
N LEU A 127 17.72 21.47 8.10
CA LEU A 127 16.33 21.67 7.68
C LEU A 127 15.43 21.72 8.92
N PRO A 128 15.17 22.88 9.55
CA PRO A 128 14.22 22.95 10.64
C PRO A 128 12.80 22.73 10.12
N VAL A 129 11.94 22.16 10.96
CA VAL A 129 10.51 22.00 10.63
C VAL A 129 9.90 23.38 10.31
N PRO A 130 9.22 23.56 9.17
CA PRO A 130 8.51 24.78 8.84
C PRO A 130 7.63 25.27 9.99
N ASN A 131 7.66 26.57 10.30
CA ASN A 131 6.96 27.14 11.46
C ASN A 131 5.45 26.83 11.47
N ASP A 132 4.84 26.76 10.30
CA ASP A 132 3.43 26.45 10.12
C ASP A 132 3.11 24.95 10.18
N LEU A 133 4.11 24.06 10.11
CA LEU A 133 3.95 22.62 10.40
C LEU A 133 4.27 22.27 11.85
N LYS A 134 5.03 23.12 12.58
CA LYS A 134 5.35 22.86 13.99
C LYS A 134 4.09 22.55 14.83
N PRO A 135 2.96 23.27 14.69
CA PRO A 135 1.74 22.92 15.41
C PRO A 135 1.26 21.49 15.16
N SER A 136 1.46 20.95 13.95
CA SER A 136 1.07 19.57 13.62
C SER A 136 1.87 18.50 14.37
N PHE A 137 3.05 18.85 14.91
CA PHE A 137 3.91 17.94 15.69
C PHE A 137 3.96 18.27 17.18
N ALA A 138 3.64 19.51 17.57
CA ALA A 138 3.77 19.98 18.94
C ALA A 138 2.42 20.19 19.64
N SER A 139 1.32 20.34 18.89
CA SER A 139 0.00 20.56 19.46
C SER A 139 -0.79 19.26 19.49
N ASN A 140 -1.47 19.00 20.61
CA ASN A 140 -2.47 17.95 20.67
C ASN A 140 -3.59 18.25 19.67
N ILE A 141 -4.08 17.22 18.99
CA ILE A 141 -5.30 17.31 18.20
C ILE A 141 -6.44 17.61 19.16
N THR A 142 -7.15 18.72 18.94
CA THR A 142 -8.33 19.11 19.74
C THR A 142 -9.62 19.03 18.92
N ILE A 143 -9.51 19.09 17.60
CA ILE A 143 -10.64 19.04 16.67
C ILE A 143 -10.38 17.90 15.68
N PRO A 144 -11.23 16.86 15.67
CA PRO A 144 -11.10 15.77 14.71
C PRO A 144 -11.23 16.26 13.26
N HIS A 145 -10.36 15.78 12.39
CA HIS A 145 -10.37 16.18 10.97
C HIS A 145 -9.84 15.08 10.07
N THR A 146 -10.13 15.19 8.77
CA THR A 146 -9.65 14.26 7.74
C THR A 146 -8.59 14.93 6.88
N VAL A 147 -7.50 14.21 6.63
CA VAL A 147 -6.46 14.59 5.68
C VAL A 147 -6.51 13.60 4.51
N THR A 148 -6.59 14.12 3.29
CA THR A 148 -6.56 13.32 2.07
C THR A 148 -5.42 13.79 1.19
N ASN A 149 -4.57 12.85 0.76
CA ASN A 149 -3.46 13.12 -0.15
C ASN A 149 -3.51 12.19 -1.36
N THR A 150 -3.24 12.74 -2.54
CA THR A 150 -3.07 11.97 -3.78
C THR A 150 -1.58 11.73 -4.02
N TYR A 151 -1.13 10.48 -3.88
CA TYR A 151 0.27 10.08 -4.05
C TYR A 151 0.64 9.77 -5.50
N THR A 152 -0.34 9.38 -6.31
CA THR A 152 -0.11 9.11 -7.74
C THR A 152 -1.34 9.51 -8.53
N LYS A 153 -1.12 10.27 -9.60
CA LYS A 153 -2.16 10.62 -10.57
C LYS A 153 -2.04 9.68 -11.76
N ASP A 154 -3.15 9.04 -12.14
CA ASP A 154 -3.18 8.36 -13.44
C ASP A 154 -3.52 9.36 -14.54
N VAL A 155 -2.52 9.80 -15.29
CA VAL A 155 -2.68 10.74 -16.40
C VAL A 155 -3.50 10.14 -17.55
N SER A 156 -3.59 8.82 -17.63
CA SER A 156 -4.42 8.15 -18.63
C SER A 156 -5.90 8.11 -18.25
N SER A 157 -6.26 8.43 -17.00
CA SER A 157 -7.62 8.30 -16.45
C SER A 157 -8.22 6.91 -16.66
N THR A 158 -7.38 5.86 -16.72
CA THR A 158 -7.82 4.47 -16.88
C THR A 158 -7.93 3.74 -15.55
N ARG A 159 -7.24 4.24 -14.52
CA ARG A 159 -7.19 3.74 -13.15
C ARG A 159 -7.37 4.91 -12.18
N PRO A 160 -8.00 4.71 -11.01
CA PRO A 160 -8.12 5.77 -10.04
C PRO A 160 -6.74 6.20 -9.55
N GLY A 161 -6.54 7.49 -9.31
CA GLY A 161 -5.34 7.97 -8.62
C GLY A 161 -5.16 7.25 -7.28
N LEU A 162 -3.92 7.12 -6.81
CA LEU A 162 -3.62 6.53 -5.52
C LEU A 162 -3.84 7.58 -4.43
N VAL A 163 -4.87 7.39 -3.62
CA VAL A 163 -5.34 8.38 -2.63
C VAL A 163 -5.34 7.76 -1.25
N GLY A 164 -4.61 8.38 -0.33
CA GLY A 164 -4.67 8.05 1.09
C GLY A 164 -5.60 9.00 1.83
N THR A 165 -6.41 8.43 2.71
CA THR A 165 -7.28 9.17 3.63
C THR A 165 -6.88 8.82 5.05
N THR A 166 -6.63 9.82 5.88
CA THR A 166 -6.35 9.65 7.31
C THR A 166 -7.32 10.49 8.11
N TYR A 167 -8.02 9.86 9.04
CA TYR A 167 -8.80 10.56 10.05
C TYR A 167 -7.97 10.68 11.32
N LEU A 168 -7.88 11.91 11.81
CA LEU A 168 -7.15 12.30 13.01
C LEU A 168 -8.18 12.72 14.05
N ASP A 169 -8.42 11.84 15.03
CA ASP A 169 -9.25 12.11 16.20
C ASP A 169 -8.36 12.47 17.41
N VAL A 170 -8.97 12.93 18.49
CA VAL A 170 -8.28 13.21 19.76
C VAL A 170 -7.79 11.91 20.44
N SER A 171 -8.47 10.78 20.20
CA SER A 171 -8.22 9.50 20.86
C SER A 171 -7.59 8.44 19.95
N TRP A 172 -7.80 8.51 18.63
CA TRP A 172 -7.24 7.56 17.67
C TRP A 172 -6.92 8.22 16.33
N THR A 173 -6.21 7.49 15.48
CA THR A 173 -6.09 7.78 14.06
C THR A 173 -6.34 6.52 13.26
N VAL A 174 -7.02 6.66 12.11
CA VAL A 174 -7.24 5.57 11.15
C VAL A 174 -6.93 6.06 9.75
N GLY A 175 -6.10 5.30 9.03
CA GLY A 175 -5.71 5.59 7.66
C GLY A 175 -5.99 4.42 6.74
N SER A 176 -6.48 4.72 5.53
CA SER A 176 -6.60 3.76 4.44
C SER A 176 -6.16 4.34 3.11
N ILE A 177 -5.78 3.45 2.19
CA ILE A 177 -5.48 3.77 0.79
C ILE A 177 -6.61 3.24 -0.11
N ASN A 178 -7.08 4.05 -1.06
CA ASN A 178 -8.23 3.67 -1.90
C ASN A 178 -8.00 2.41 -2.75
N TRP A 179 -6.76 2.09 -3.09
CA TRP A 179 -6.37 0.77 -3.59
C TRP A 179 -4.90 0.46 -3.32
N SER A 180 -4.56 -0.81 -3.11
CA SER A 180 -3.17 -1.29 -2.99
C SER A 180 -3.12 -2.81 -3.03
N GLU A 181 -1.97 -3.40 -3.36
CA GLU A 181 -1.64 -4.75 -2.94
C GLU A 181 -1.47 -4.86 -1.40
N MET A 182 -1.57 -6.08 -0.87
CA MET A 182 -1.42 -6.41 0.55
C MET A 182 0.01 -6.76 0.96
N TRP A 183 1.03 -6.25 0.26
CA TRP A 183 2.44 -6.44 0.62
C TRP A 183 2.75 -5.89 2.02
N ASN A 184 3.64 -6.56 2.76
CA ASN A 184 3.93 -6.26 4.17
C ASN A 184 4.40 -4.82 4.45
N GLN A 185 4.97 -4.13 3.45
CA GLN A 185 5.42 -2.74 3.55
C GLN A 185 4.35 -1.70 3.17
N ARG A 186 3.18 -2.09 2.64
CA ARG A 186 2.15 -1.12 2.19
C ARG A 186 1.06 -0.80 3.19
N ARG A 187 0.73 -1.73 4.10
CA ARG A 187 -0.25 -1.56 5.19
C ARG A 187 -1.52 -0.78 4.77
N PRO A 188 -2.35 -1.31 3.85
CA PRO A 188 -3.42 -0.54 3.20
C PRO A 188 -4.52 -0.01 4.13
N LEU A 189 -4.66 -0.59 5.32
CA LEU A 189 -5.54 -0.13 6.39
C LEU A 189 -4.83 -0.32 7.74
N VAL A 190 -4.64 0.79 8.45
CA VAL A 190 -3.97 0.84 9.75
C VAL A 190 -4.62 1.87 10.65
N ALA A 191 -4.61 1.63 11.96
CA ALA A 191 -5.00 2.61 12.95
C ALA A 191 -4.05 2.57 14.15
N TYR A 192 -3.97 3.68 14.87
CA TYR A 192 -3.19 3.82 16.10
C TYR A 192 -4.00 4.57 17.15
N TRP A 193 -3.80 4.22 18.41
CA TRP A 193 -4.35 4.93 19.55
C TRP A 193 -3.40 4.84 20.73
N SER A 194 -3.66 5.63 21.76
CA SER A 194 -2.85 5.65 22.98
C SER A 194 -3.72 5.47 24.20
N THR A 195 -3.33 4.52 25.06
CA THR A 195 -3.95 4.28 26.35
C THR A 195 -2.89 4.49 27.43
N LYS A 196 -3.12 5.44 28.34
CA LYS A 196 -2.18 5.80 29.42
C LYS A 196 -0.75 6.08 28.92
N GLY A 197 -0.64 6.73 27.76
CA GLY A 197 0.64 7.11 27.15
C GLY A 197 1.38 5.98 26.42
N LYS A 198 0.78 4.78 26.29
CA LYS A 198 1.31 3.66 25.52
C LYS A 198 0.52 3.47 24.23
N THR A 199 1.23 3.23 23.13
CA THR A 199 0.63 3.10 21.80
C THR A 199 0.16 1.68 21.53
N SER A 200 -1.02 1.58 20.94
CA SER A 200 -1.60 0.37 20.38
C SER A 200 -1.90 0.59 18.89
N TYR A 201 -2.04 -0.50 18.15
CA TYR A 201 -2.33 -0.44 16.72
C TYR A 201 -3.35 -1.48 16.28
N PHE A 202 -3.98 -1.20 15.15
CA PHE A 202 -4.77 -2.13 14.36
C PHE A 202 -4.20 -2.21 12.95
N GLN A 203 -4.12 -3.41 12.38
CA GLN A 203 -3.64 -3.65 11.03
C GLN A 203 -4.45 -4.75 10.34
N LEU A 204 -4.92 -4.47 9.12
CA LEU A 204 -5.49 -5.49 8.23
C LEU A 204 -4.41 -6.14 7.37
N ARG A 205 -4.40 -7.46 7.28
CA ARG A 205 -3.48 -8.25 6.45
C ARG A 205 -4.23 -9.37 5.72
N PHE A 206 -3.72 -9.78 4.55
CA PHE A 206 -4.15 -11.00 3.87
C PHE A 206 -2.94 -11.93 3.81
N LEU A 207 -3.07 -13.15 4.32
CA LEU A 207 -1.96 -14.08 4.47
C LEU A 207 -2.11 -15.30 3.57
N HIS A 208 -0.98 -15.71 3.01
CA HIS A 208 -0.74 -16.97 2.30
C HIS A 208 0.38 -17.73 3.02
N ASP A 209 0.05 -18.88 3.60
CA ASP A 209 0.97 -19.70 4.42
C ASP A 209 1.74 -18.85 5.46
N GLY A 210 1.01 -17.98 6.17
CA GLY A 210 1.54 -17.10 7.22
C GLY A 210 2.30 -15.85 6.77
N ASN A 211 2.51 -15.66 5.46
CA ASN A 211 3.18 -14.47 4.89
C ASN A 211 2.15 -13.51 4.29
N ASP A 212 2.42 -12.20 4.30
CA ASP A 212 1.58 -11.25 3.56
C ASP A 212 1.55 -11.61 2.07
N PHE A 213 0.35 -11.71 1.52
CA PHE A 213 0.13 -12.10 0.13
C PHE A 213 -0.04 -10.87 -0.75
N SER A 214 0.99 -10.53 -1.51
CA SER A 214 1.03 -9.32 -2.35
C SER A 214 0.01 -9.37 -3.49
N ASP A 215 -0.31 -10.54 -4.02
CA ASP A 215 -1.31 -10.66 -5.08
C ASP A 215 -2.74 -10.31 -4.62
N ALA A 216 -3.03 -10.34 -3.31
CA ALA A 216 -4.29 -9.84 -2.78
C ALA A 216 -4.41 -8.32 -2.97
N GLN A 217 -5.45 -7.91 -3.68
CA GLN A 217 -5.75 -6.52 -4.00
C GLN A 217 -6.81 -5.97 -3.04
N PHE A 218 -6.48 -4.86 -2.40
CA PHE A 218 -7.34 -4.09 -1.50
C PHE A 218 -7.90 -2.88 -2.23
N PHE A 219 -9.18 -2.60 -2.04
CA PHE A 219 -9.87 -1.40 -2.50
C PHE A 219 -10.68 -0.83 -1.36
N SER A 220 -10.68 0.49 -1.14
CA SER A 220 -11.48 1.09 -0.08
C SER A 220 -12.05 2.46 -0.42
N VAL A 221 -13.09 2.80 0.33
CA VAL A 221 -13.54 4.16 0.56
C VAL A 221 -13.55 4.42 2.06
N GLN A 222 -13.12 5.61 2.46
CA GLN A 222 -13.09 6.02 3.86
C GLN A 222 -13.79 7.36 4.03
N LYS A 223 -14.58 7.47 5.10
CA LYS A 223 -15.12 8.73 5.59
C LYS A 223 -14.96 8.76 7.10
N GLN A 224 -14.13 9.69 7.55
CA GLN A 224 -13.77 9.84 8.96
C GLN A 224 -13.28 8.50 9.55
N ASP A 225 -13.93 8.04 10.63
CA ASP A 225 -13.66 6.81 11.37
C ASP A 225 -14.15 5.51 10.69
N ARG A 226 -14.84 5.59 9.54
CA ARG A 226 -15.41 4.44 8.84
C ARG A 226 -14.65 4.12 7.56
N VAL A 227 -14.32 2.85 7.40
CA VAL A 227 -13.69 2.29 6.18
C VAL A 227 -14.53 1.14 5.66
N LEU A 228 -14.95 1.24 4.40
CA LEU A 228 -15.53 0.14 3.64
C LEU A 228 -14.49 -0.32 2.62
N ALA A 229 -14.16 -1.60 2.65
CA ALA A 229 -13.15 -2.19 1.79
C ALA A 229 -13.61 -3.49 1.14
N GLY A 230 -13.03 -3.80 -0.02
CA GLY A 230 -13.17 -5.05 -0.72
C GLY A 230 -11.80 -5.63 -1.06
N LEU A 231 -11.64 -6.94 -0.86
CA LEU A 231 -10.45 -7.68 -1.23
C LEU A 231 -10.78 -8.71 -2.31
N VAL A 232 -9.92 -8.81 -3.32
CA VAL A 232 -9.98 -9.79 -4.43
C VAL A 232 -8.55 -10.20 -4.80
N LEU A 233 -8.36 -11.35 -5.43
CA LEU A 233 -7.03 -11.83 -5.84
C LEU A 233 -6.71 -11.42 -7.28
N ALA A 234 -5.46 -11.07 -7.55
CA ALA A 234 -4.99 -10.92 -8.90
C ALA A 234 -4.64 -12.29 -9.52
N THR A 235 -4.15 -12.30 -10.76
CA THR A 235 -3.72 -13.54 -11.45
C THR A 235 -2.29 -13.44 -12.00
N ASP A 236 -1.69 -12.26 -11.93
CA ASP A 236 -0.44 -11.91 -12.59
C ASP A 236 0.51 -11.04 -11.74
N ASP A 237 0.27 -10.94 -10.42
CA ASP A 237 1.16 -10.24 -9.50
C ASP A 237 2.18 -11.20 -8.85
N HIS A 238 2.51 -11.00 -7.58
CA HIS A 238 3.57 -11.70 -6.86
C HIS A 238 3.06 -12.31 -5.56
N ASP A 239 3.74 -13.34 -5.09
CA ASP A 239 3.39 -14.03 -3.85
C ASP A 239 3.71 -13.17 -2.61
N LYS A 240 4.92 -13.23 -2.06
CA LYS A 240 5.30 -12.52 -0.83
C LYS A 240 5.88 -11.14 -1.08
N HIS A 241 6.46 -10.90 -2.26
CA HIS A 241 7.11 -9.64 -2.60
C HIS A 241 6.77 -9.21 -4.02
N ILE A 242 6.27 -7.98 -4.15
CA ILE A 242 5.86 -7.28 -5.39
C ILE A 242 6.85 -7.24 -6.58
N ASN A 243 8.03 -7.85 -6.49
CA ASN A 243 9.06 -7.85 -7.55
C ASN A 243 9.94 -9.12 -7.58
N LEU A 244 9.75 -10.13 -6.71
CA LEU A 244 10.69 -11.27 -6.59
C LEU A 244 10.06 -12.61 -6.95
N ASP A 245 8.83 -12.86 -6.52
CA ASP A 245 8.14 -14.14 -6.58
C ASP A 245 6.87 -14.04 -7.40
N LYS A 246 7.06 -13.71 -8.68
CA LYS A 246 5.95 -13.55 -9.63
C LYS A 246 5.16 -14.85 -9.77
N ILE A 247 3.85 -14.75 -9.66
CA ILE A 247 2.92 -15.85 -9.89
C ILE A 247 2.97 -16.24 -11.37
N LYS A 248 3.07 -17.55 -11.63
CA LYS A 248 3.14 -18.11 -12.97
C LYS A 248 1.83 -18.84 -13.27
N ASN A 249 1.29 -18.61 -14.47
CA ASN A 249 0.07 -19.27 -14.94
C ASN A 249 -1.10 -19.15 -13.95
N ALA A 250 -1.23 -17.98 -13.29
CA ALA A 250 -2.24 -17.72 -12.27
C ALA A 250 -2.31 -18.79 -11.16
N THR A 251 -1.20 -19.47 -10.85
CA THR A 251 -1.21 -20.65 -9.98
C THR A 251 -0.39 -20.41 -8.73
N ILE A 252 -0.98 -20.69 -7.56
CA ILE A 252 -0.32 -20.70 -6.26
C ILE A 252 -0.42 -22.08 -5.63
N VAL A 253 0.44 -22.35 -4.63
CA VAL A 253 0.36 -23.57 -3.83
C VAL A 253 0.23 -23.17 -2.37
N ALA A 254 -0.96 -23.36 -1.81
CA ALA A 254 -1.32 -22.91 -0.47
C ALA A 254 -1.72 -24.09 0.40
N SER A 255 -1.39 -24.02 1.70
CA SER A 255 -2.03 -24.80 2.77
C SER A 255 -2.95 -23.93 3.64
N ASP A 256 -2.77 -22.61 3.56
CA ASP A 256 -3.50 -21.63 4.35
C ASP A 256 -3.68 -20.31 3.58
N CYS A 257 -4.92 -19.83 3.55
CA CYS A 257 -5.27 -18.47 3.13
C CYS A 257 -6.21 -17.86 4.18
N ARG A 258 -5.87 -16.67 4.69
CA ARG A 258 -6.68 -16.01 5.73
C ARG A 258 -6.61 -14.49 5.65
N LEU A 259 -7.67 -13.85 6.12
CA LEU A 259 -7.64 -12.43 6.48
C LEU A 259 -7.26 -12.31 7.96
N ARG A 260 -6.38 -11.38 8.31
CA ARG A 260 -5.93 -11.13 9.68
C ARG A 260 -6.20 -9.70 10.10
N PHE A 261 -6.93 -9.57 11.20
CA PHE A 261 -7.11 -8.32 11.94
C PHE A 261 -6.15 -8.36 13.13
N GLY A 262 -5.00 -7.68 13.00
CA GLY A 262 -3.97 -7.64 14.04
C GLY A 262 -4.14 -6.45 14.96
N ILE A 263 -4.23 -6.71 16.25
CA ILE A 263 -4.18 -5.71 17.33
C ILE A 263 -2.89 -5.94 18.09
N GLY A 264 -2.09 -4.89 18.30
CA GLY A 264 -0.85 -4.99 19.05
C GLY A 264 -0.58 -3.76 19.90
N GLY A 265 0.45 -3.86 20.74
CA GLY A 265 0.81 -2.82 21.68
C GLY A 265 0.17 -3.02 23.05
N SER A 266 0.06 -1.95 23.83
CA SER A 266 -0.30 -2.05 25.26
C SER A 266 -1.69 -2.60 25.54
N ASP A 267 -2.63 -2.43 24.60
CA ASP A 267 -4.02 -2.87 24.81
C ASP A 267 -4.32 -4.24 24.21
N ALA A 268 -3.34 -4.90 23.58
CA ALA A 268 -3.55 -6.22 22.99
C ALA A 268 -4.05 -7.23 24.04
N ALA A 269 -3.43 -7.27 25.22
CA ALA A 269 -3.84 -8.15 26.32
C ALA A 269 -5.22 -7.83 26.91
N ASN A 270 -5.69 -6.59 26.78
CA ASN A 270 -6.92 -6.10 27.41
C ASN A 270 -8.13 -6.10 26.45
N ALA A 271 -7.90 -6.48 25.20
CA ALA A 271 -8.91 -6.53 24.17
C ALA A 271 -10.00 -7.57 24.54
N THR A 272 -11.15 -7.10 25.00
CA THR A 272 -12.33 -7.97 25.17
C THR A 272 -12.93 -8.22 23.80
N ILE A 273 -12.86 -9.46 23.32
CA ILE A 273 -13.31 -9.84 21.98
C ILE A 273 -14.59 -10.66 22.09
N THR A 274 -15.65 -10.14 21.47
CA THR A 274 -16.87 -10.91 21.23
C THR A 274 -16.89 -11.33 19.77
N ILE A 275 -16.71 -12.63 19.51
CA ILE A 275 -16.85 -13.21 18.16
C ILE A 275 -18.32 -13.53 17.93
N PRO A 276 -19.00 -12.87 16.99
CA PRO A 276 -20.38 -13.19 16.67
C PRO A 276 -20.46 -14.15 15.46
N ILE A 277 -21.68 -14.45 15.01
CA ILE A 277 -21.94 -15.01 13.69
C ILE A 277 -21.49 -13.99 12.63
N VAL A 278 -20.95 -14.46 11.48
CA VAL A 278 -20.17 -13.69 10.47
C VAL A 278 -20.72 -12.30 10.08
N THR A 279 -22.05 -12.13 10.07
CA THR A 279 -22.73 -10.89 9.66
C THR A 279 -22.80 -9.81 10.74
N ASN A 280 -22.54 -10.15 12.01
CA ASN A 280 -22.50 -9.20 13.10
C ASN A 280 -21.06 -8.66 13.30
N PRO A 281 -20.91 -7.42 13.78
CA PRO A 281 -19.59 -6.87 14.00
C PRO A 281 -18.89 -7.57 15.16
N ILE A 282 -17.63 -7.93 14.97
CA ILE A 282 -16.71 -8.18 16.06
C ILE A 282 -16.46 -6.84 16.75
N LYS A 283 -16.65 -6.83 18.06
CA LYS A 283 -16.51 -5.63 18.88
C LYS A 283 -15.31 -5.78 19.81
N LEU A 284 -14.49 -4.75 19.84
CA LEU A 284 -13.39 -4.58 20.75
C LEU A 284 -13.55 -3.27 21.50
N LYS A 285 -13.44 -3.32 22.82
CA LYS A 285 -13.54 -2.16 23.68
C LYS A 285 -12.20 -1.88 24.35
N PHE A 286 -11.82 -0.61 24.34
CA PHE A 286 -10.64 -0.05 24.99
C PHE A 286 -11.08 1.13 25.87
N ASP A 287 -10.19 1.65 26.73
CA ASP A 287 -10.55 2.65 27.75
C ASP A 287 -11.31 3.86 27.17
N ASN A 288 -10.81 4.43 26.06
CA ASN A 288 -11.37 5.66 25.48
C ASN A 288 -12.03 5.47 24.10
N MET A 289 -12.10 4.24 23.60
CA MET A 289 -12.59 3.98 22.24
C MET A 289 -13.09 2.55 22.08
N SER A 290 -13.88 2.32 21.04
CA SER A 290 -14.18 0.99 20.53
C SER A 290 -13.77 0.85 19.07
N LEU A 291 -13.47 -0.39 18.69
CA LEU A 291 -13.24 -0.83 17.33
C LEU A 291 -14.31 -1.88 17.02
N GLN A 292 -15.04 -1.67 15.93
CA GLN A 292 -16.01 -2.62 15.41
C GLN A 292 -15.65 -2.95 13.97
N PHE A 293 -15.67 -4.22 13.59
CA PHE A 293 -15.54 -4.61 12.19
C PHE A 293 -16.39 -5.82 11.86
N ALA A 294 -16.87 -5.91 10.62
CA ALA A 294 -17.63 -7.05 10.12
C ALA A 294 -17.13 -7.50 8.76
N LEU A 295 -17.59 -8.68 8.35
CA LEU A 295 -17.38 -9.24 7.03
C LEU A 295 -18.74 -9.45 6.34
N PRO A 296 -19.37 -8.40 5.80
CA PRO A 296 -20.75 -8.47 5.34
C PRO A 296 -20.99 -9.45 4.20
N ASN A 297 -19.97 -9.70 3.40
CA ASN A 297 -20.03 -10.63 2.29
C ASN A 297 -18.68 -11.28 2.07
N ILE A 298 -18.69 -12.60 1.96
CA ILE A 298 -17.51 -13.42 1.74
C ILE A 298 -17.92 -14.48 0.72
N LEU A 299 -17.32 -14.45 -0.45
CA LEU A 299 -17.47 -15.51 -1.45
C LEU A 299 -16.07 -16.01 -1.77
N PHE A 300 -15.85 -17.30 -1.60
CA PHE A 300 -14.62 -17.94 -2.04
C PHE A 300 -14.98 -19.28 -2.63
N ASP A 301 -14.66 -19.46 -3.91
CA ASP A 301 -14.97 -20.67 -4.68
C ASP A 301 -14.07 -21.83 -4.24
N ASN A 302 -14.32 -22.31 -3.03
CA ASN A 302 -13.70 -23.50 -2.46
C ASN A 302 -14.74 -24.29 -1.64
N ASN A 303 -14.40 -25.54 -1.34
CA ASN A 303 -15.23 -26.40 -0.50
C ASN A 303 -14.79 -26.37 0.98
N SER A 304 -14.05 -25.33 1.39
CA SER A 304 -13.44 -25.28 2.71
C SER A 304 -14.39 -24.68 3.73
N THR A 305 -14.41 -25.23 4.93
CA THR A 305 -15.11 -24.60 6.05
C THR A 305 -14.37 -23.33 6.44
N GLN A 306 -15.08 -22.20 6.37
CA GLN A 306 -14.54 -20.89 6.75
C GLN A 306 -15.01 -20.52 8.15
N TYR A 307 -14.14 -19.92 8.95
CA TYR A 307 -14.43 -19.64 10.35
C TYR A 307 -13.49 -18.55 10.90
N PHE A 308 -13.93 -17.94 12.01
CA PHE A 308 -13.06 -17.09 12.81
C PHE A 308 -12.17 -17.92 13.72
N ASN A 309 -10.90 -17.53 13.81
CA ASN A 309 -9.96 -18.05 14.77
C ASN A 309 -9.30 -16.87 15.49
N VAL A 310 -9.35 -16.88 16.83
CA VAL A 310 -8.68 -15.85 17.65
C VAL A 310 -7.49 -16.48 18.33
N GLN A 311 -6.34 -15.85 18.15
CA GLN A 311 -5.08 -16.28 18.74
C GLN A 311 -4.27 -15.05 19.14
N GLY A 312 -3.36 -15.21 20.09
CA GLY A 312 -2.55 -14.08 20.52
C GLY A 312 -1.76 -14.36 21.79
N ASN A 313 -1.08 -13.34 22.24
CA ASN A 313 -0.38 -13.28 23.51
C ASN A 313 -0.59 -11.88 24.12
N LYS A 314 0.16 -11.58 25.19
CA LYS A 314 0.08 -10.29 25.89
C LYS A 314 0.43 -9.07 25.03
N ASP A 315 1.19 -9.25 23.94
CA ASP A 315 1.72 -8.16 23.12
C ASP A 315 0.92 -7.99 21.81
N GLN A 316 0.32 -9.07 21.31
CA GLN A 316 -0.43 -9.08 20.04
C GLN A 316 -1.60 -10.07 20.07
N VAL A 317 -2.74 -9.62 19.57
CA VAL A 317 -3.92 -10.45 19.30
C VAL A 317 -4.25 -10.41 17.82
N TYR A 318 -4.53 -11.58 17.26
CA TYR A 318 -4.96 -11.77 15.89
C TYR A 318 -6.35 -12.36 15.88
N ILE A 319 -7.25 -11.66 15.19
CA ILE A 319 -8.55 -12.21 14.82
C ILE A 319 -8.43 -12.57 13.35
N ASP A 320 -8.34 -13.87 13.07
CA ASP A 320 -8.20 -14.40 11.73
C ASP A 320 -9.57 -14.85 11.21
N TYR A 321 -9.89 -14.52 9.96
CA TYR A 321 -10.93 -15.21 9.21
C TYR A 321 -10.29 -16.16 8.22
N ILE A 322 -10.45 -17.45 8.46
CA ILE A 322 -9.82 -18.52 7.68
C ILE A 322 -10.65 -18.76 6.42
N LEU A 323 -10.08 -18.44 5.25
CA LEU A 323 -10.69 -18.68 3.95
C LEU A 323 -10.43 -20.12 3.48
N PHE A 324 -9.24 -20.63 3.79
CA PHE A 324 -8.81 -21.99 3.53
C PHE A 324 -7.73 -22.38 4.54
N ASN A 325 -7.85 -23.57 5.13
CA ASN A 325 -6.79 -24.19 5.93
C ASN A 325 -6.87 -25.71 5.78
N GLY A 326 -5.77 -26.36 5.43
CA GLY A 326 -5.74 -27.81 5.26
C GLY A 326 -4.49 -28.33 4.54
N ALA A 327 -4.63 -29.48 3.89
CA ALA A 327 -3.55 -30.07 3.11
C ALA A 327 -3.13 -29.12 1.98
N LYS A 328 -1.82 -29.05 1.75
CA LYS A 328 -1.24 -28.20 0.70
C LYS A 328 -1.82 -28.58 -0.67
N GLN A 329 -2.43 -27.60 -1.35
CA GLN A 329 -3.08 -27.80 -2.64
C GLN A 329 -2.66 -26.72 -3.65
N THR A 330 -2.71 -27.10 -4.92
CA THR A 330 -2.49 -26.17 -6.03
C THR A 330 -3.79 -25.45 -6.36
N ILE A 331 -3.80 -24.13 -6.30
CA ILE A 331 -4.95 -23.29 -6.58
C ILE A 331 -4.66 -22.49 -7.84
N LYS A 332 -5.51 -22.68 -8.85
CA LYS A 332 -5.43 -21.93 -10.11
C LYS A 332 -6.43 -20.77 -10.06
N LEU A 333 -5.92 -19.57 -9.79
CA LEU A 333 -6.70 -18.37 -9.47
C LEU A 333 -7.67 -17.98 -10.58
N ASP A 334 -7.25 -18.04 -11.85
CA ASP A 334 -8.12 -17.70 -13.00
C ASP A 334 -9.26 -18.71 -13.26
N THR A 335 -9.29 -19.84 -12.55
CA THR A 335 -10.39 -20.81 -12.59
C THR A 335 -11.42 -20.63 -11.48
N LEU A 336 -11.12 -19.82 -10.46
CA LEU A 336 -12.05 -19.54 -9.37
C LEU A 336 -13.24 -18.73 -9.90
N LYS A 337 -14.46 -19.20 -9.65
CA LYS A 337 -15.69 -18.50 -10.02
C LYS A 337 -15.85 -17.21 -9.25
N THR A 338 -15.44 -17.18 -7.99
CA THR A 338 -15.45 -15.99 -7.11
C THR A 338 -14.36 -16.07 -6.04
N VAL A 339 -13.76 -14.91 -5.74
CA VAL A 339 -13.02 -14.67 -4.49
C VAL A 339 -13.17 -13.20 -4.14
N ILE A 340 -13.93 -12.93 -3.09
CA ILE A 340 -14.14 -11.58 -2.59
C ILE A 340 -14.40 -11.61 -1.09
N VAL A 341 -13.80 -10.66 -0.39
CA VAL A 341 -14.10 -10.37 1.01
C VAL A 341 -14.44 -8.90 1.15
N ILE A 342 -15.65 -8.60 1.58
CA ILE A 342 -16.06 -7.25 1.96
C ILE A 342 -15.77 -7.06 3.44
N VAL A 343 -15.13 -5.95 3.78
CA VAL A 343 -14.73 -5.58 5.14
C VAL A 343 -15.29 -4.22 5.47
N THR A 344 -15.93 -4.09 6.63
CA THR A 344 -16.34 -2.80 7.19
C THR A 344 -15.65 -2.61 8.52
N VAL A 345 -15.05 -1.44 8.74
CA VAL A 345 -14.34 -1.09 9.99
C VAL A 345 -14.83 0.27 10.47
N GLN A 346 -15.14 0.37 11.76
CA GLN A 346 -15.51 1.60 12.44
C GLN A 346 -14.74 1.77 13.75
N PHE A 347 -14.27 2.99 13.99
CA PHE A 347 -13.76 3.42 15.29
C PHE A 347 -14.74 4.42 15.92
N SER A 348 -14.90 4.40 17.24
CA SER A 348 -15.79 5.35 17.90
C SER A 348 -15.45 5.61 19.35
N ASN A 349 -15.89 6.75 19.87
CA ASN A 349 -15.96 7.01 21.31
C ASN A 349 -17.07 6.13 21.92
N GLY A 350 -16.72 5.21 22.82
CA GLY A 350 -17.70 4.32 23.47
C GLY A 350 -18.39 3.34 22.51
N GLU A 351 -19.58 2.87 22.87
CA GLU A 351 -20.36 1.91 22.08
C GLU A 351 -21.32 2.64 21.13
N ASN A 352 -20.96 2.74 19.85
CA ASN A 352 -21.87 3.19 18.80
C ASN A 352 -22.74 2.04 18.27
N LEU A 353 -23.97 2.38 17.88
CA LEU A 353 -24.87 1.47 17.18
C LEU A 353 -24.30 1.13 15.80
N TRP A 354 -24.18 -0.16 15.52
CA TRP A 354 -23.71 -0.66 14.23
C TRP A 354 -24.84 -0.66 13.20
N SER A 355 -24.65 0.06 12.09
CA SER A 355 -25.54 -0.05 10.93
C SER A 355 -25.10 -1.21 10.04
N GLN A 356 -26.04 -2.06 9.62
CA GLN A 356 -25.75 -3.11 8.65
C GLN A 356 -25.47 -2.52 7.27
N SER A 357 -24.53 -3.11 6.54
CA SER A 357 -24.28 -2.79 5.13
C SER A 357 -25.18 -3.62 4.22
N MET A 358 -25.53 -3.09 3.06
CA MET A 358 -26.25 -3.81 2.01
C MET A 358 -25.28 -4.20 0.90
N THR A 359 -25.27 -5.48 0.53
CA THR A 359 -24.43 -6.01 -0.55
C THR A 359 -25.28 -6.61 -1.65
N THR A 360 -25.06 -6.18 -2.89
CA THR A 360 -25.80 -6.67 -4.07
C THR A 360 -24.83 -7.06 -5.16
N LEU A 361 -25.01 -8.25 -5.73
CA LEU A 361 -24.25 -8.69 -6.91
C LEU A 361 -24.85 -8.06 -8.18
N GLN A 362 -24.07 -7.24 -8.89
CA GLN A 362 -24.44 -6.68 -10.18
C GLN A 362 -23.40 -7.06 -11.24
N GLY A 363 -23.72 -8.03 -12.08
CA GLY A 363 -22.77 -8.61 -13.03
C GLY A 363 -21.59 -9.27 -12.31
N ASN A 364 -20.36 -8.83 -12.59
CA ASN A 364 -19.14 -9.32 -11.94
C ASN A 364 -18.69 -8.44 -10.75
N PHE A 365 -19.55 -7.54 -10.26
CA PHE A 365 -19.22 -6.62 -9.16
C PHE A 365 -20.12 -6.85 -7.96
N MET A 366 -19.53 -6.84 -6.78
CA MET A 366 -20.25 -6.71 -5.51
C MET A 366 -20.36 -5.22 -5.19
N GLN A 367 -21.57 -4.69 -5.23
CA GLN A 367 -21.86 -3.34 -4.75
C GLN A 367 -22.19 -3.40 -3.28
N THR A 368 -21.45 -2.64 -2.48
CA THR A 368 -21.69 -2.52 -1.04
C THR A 368 -22.00 -1.08 -0.69
N LYS A 369 -23.14 -0.86 -0.04
CA LYS A 369 -23.52 0.42 0.56
C LYS A 369 -23.52 0.29 2.07
N TRP A 370 -22.82 1.19 2.74
CA TRP A 370 -22.76 1.23 4.20
C TRP A 370 -22.85 2.67 4.67
N GLN A 371 -24.03 3.06 5.15
CA GLN A 371 -24.38 4.46 5.40
C GLN A 371 -24.14 5.31 4.14
N ASP A 372 -23.21 6.26 4.22
CA ASP A 372 -22.77 7.18 3.19
C ASP A 372 -21.54 6.71 2.40
N LEU A 373 -21.05 5.49 2.68
CA LEU A 373 -19.99 4.84 1.93
C LEU A 373 -20.58 3.90 0.87
N CYS A 374 -19.94 3.90 -0.29
CA CYS A 374 -20.28 3.04 -1.43
C CYS A 374 -18.99 2.50 -2.06
N LEU A 375 -18.94 1.19 -2.32
CA LEU A 375 -17.83 0.54 -3.00
C LEU A 375 -18.35 -0.53 -3.95
N ALA A 376 -17.78 -0.56 -5.16
CA ALA A 376 -17.96 -1.65 -6.11
C ALA A 376 -16.64 -2.42 -6.27
N THR A 377 -16.65 -3.72 -6.00
CA THR A 377 -15.46 -4.56 -6.05
C THR A 377 -15.70 -5.75 -6.97
N GLN A 378 -14.73 -6.07 -7.83
CA GLN A 378 -14.83 -7.26 -8.70
C GLN A 378 -14.90 -8.53 -7.86
N THR A 379 -15.76 -9.47 -8.24
CA THR A 379 -15.95 -10.72 -7.49
C THR A 379 -15.05 -11.85 -7.97
N LYS A 380 -14.41 -11.70 -9.13
CA LYS A 380 -13.58 -12.73 -9.75
C LYS A 380 -12.11 -12.31 -9.77
N PRO A 381 -11.17 -13.26 -9.67
CA PRO A 381 -9.78 -12.99 -10.00
C PRO A 381 -9.63 -12.43 -11.39
N SER A 382 -8.70 -11.49 -11.54
CA SER A 382 -8.33 -10.93 -12.84
C SER A 382 -6.91 -10.41 -12.80
N THR A 383 -6.41 -9.93 -13.93
CA THR A 383 -5.09 -9.28 -13.92
C THR A 383 -5.14 -8.00 -13.10
N MET A 384 -4.04 -7.60 -12.47
CA MET A 384 -3.95 -6.34 -11.71
C MET A 384 -4.44 -5.15 -12.53
N ALA A 385 -4.11 -5.13 -13.82
CA ALA A 385 -4.52 -4.08 -14.74
C ALA A 385 -6.04 -3.99 -14.88
N GLN A 386 -6.75 -5.13 -14.91
CA GLN A 386 -8.22 -5.15 -15.01
C GLN A 386 -8.88 -4.84 -13.67
N LEU A 387 -8.35 -5.36 -12.55
CA LEU A 387 -8.88 -5.11 -11.21
C LEU A 387 -8.85 -3.61 -10.85
N ARG A 388 -7.79 -2.90 -11.28
CA ARG A 388 -7.57 -1.48 -10.97
C ARG A 388 -8.20 -0.51 -11.98
N LYS A 389 -8.94 -0.98 -13.00
CA LYS A 389 -9.63 -0.07 -13.93
C LYS A 389 -10.66 0.78 -13.19
N ILE A 390 -10.79 2.05 -13.58
CA ILE A 390 -11.92 2.87 -13.14
C ILE A 390 -13.19 2.22 -13.67
N VAL A 391 -14.12 1.96 -12.76
CA VAL A 391 -15.46 1.56 -13.16
C VAL A 391 -16.46 2.50 -12.51
N ASN A 392 -17.24 3.18 -13.35
CA ASN A 392 -18.26 4.11 -12.92
C ASN A 392 -19.47 3.32 -12.42
N TYR A 393 -19.47 3.00 -11.13
CA TYR A 393 -20.65 2.48 -10.46
C TYR A 393 -21.09 3.47 -9.39
N SER A 394 -22.30 4.00 -9.54
CA SER A 394 -23.03 4.60 -8.43
C SER A 394 -23.75 3.48 -7.69
N CYS A 395 -23.52 3.32 -6.37
CA CYS A 395 -24.47 2.54 -5.58
C CYS A 395 -25.81 3.26 -5.65
N GLN A 396 -26.82 2.60 -6.18
CA GLN A 396 -28.19 3.11 -6.15
C GLN A 396 -28.72 3.08 -4.70
#